data_AF-U2UPS0-F1
#
_entry.id   AF-U2UPS0-F1
#
_cell.length_a   1.000
_cell.length_b   1.000
_cell.length_c   1.000
_cell.angle_alpha   90.00
_cell.angle_beta   90.00
_cell.angle_gamma   90.00
#
_symmetry.space_group_name_H-M   'P 1'
#
loop_
_entity.id
_entity.type
_entity.pdbx_description
1 polymer ?
#
loop_
_entity_poly.entity_id
_entity_poly.type
_entity_poly.pdbx_seq_one_letter_code
_entity_poly.pdbx_strand_id
1 'polypeptide(L)'
;MLKDIFEDIRKKGSFSFEKIIENYTMNDDDFFEFLKFIHLENIPEVRTSTDGSDFIVLEDENIFIEEKDTIKLYLENIKEKYEDLEKKSETGKEKEELIDKYLKIAVKESLLYSKYGFSFLDTVQEATLGIISGLNYYDEIMKITKEPEFFVKNFAVKYILEFQKNLLKDIKSSELSYILYLKVKVDRSMGFSMDEISKQMNVSTEYIEQLEKLFDEVEPEELIVNSQILEKADKITQMYILENIPKKLNYLDEQILVMTYGLDDKVYTEKEIAKSLNIASHNVKILKEKALNKLSIDLMRNDFVENSEATDYAIN
;
A
#
# COMPACT_ATOMS: atom_id res chain seq x y z
N MET A 1 -8.49 -14.76 -16.76
CA MET A 1 -7.95 -13.73 -15.86
C MET A 1 -8.21 -12.32 -16.40
N LEU A 2 -7.39 -11.74 -17.29
CA LEU A 2 -7.57 -10.34 -17.73
C LEU A 2 -8.96 -10.04 -18.32
N LYS A 3 -9.51 -10.96 -19.13
CA LYS A 3 -10.88 -10.82 -19.67
C LYS A 3 -11.93 -10.69 -18.57
N ASP A 4 -11.82 -11.50 -17.53
CA ASP A 4 -12.76 -11.52 -16.40
C ASP A 4 -12.64 -10.21 -15.60
N ILE A 5 -11.41 -9.73 -15.39
CA ILE A 5 -11.12 -8.44 -14.73
C ILE A 5 -11.74 -7.28 -15.53
N PHE A 6 -11.54 -7.25 -16.85
CA PHE A 6 -12.06 -6.16 -17.69
C PHE A 6 -13.59 -6.15 -17.72
N GLU A 7 -14.23 -7.33 -17.76
CA GLU A 7 -15.68 -7.43 -17.70
C GLU A 7 -16.24 -6.96 -16.35
N ASP A 8 -15.59 -7.32 -15.23
CA ASP A 8 -16.00 -6.86 -13.91
C ASP A 8 -15.85 -5.33 -13.77
N ILE A 9 -14.72 -4.78 -14.21
CA ILE A 9 -14.48 -3.33 -14.17
C ILE A 9 -15.49 -2.58 -15.05
N ARG A 10 -15.82 -3.08 -16.25
CA ARG A 10 -16.85 -2.46 -17.10
C ARG A 10 -18.24 -2.49 -16.46
N LYS A 11 -18.57 -3.54 -15.71
CA LYS A 11 -19.83 -3.62 -14.97
C LYS A 11 -19.87 -2.64 -13.80
N LYS A 12 -18.77 -2.50 -13.07
CA LYS A 12 -18.64 -1.61 -11.90
C LYS A 12 -18.46 -0.13 -12.29
N GLY A 13 -17.86 0.14 -13.45
CA GLY A 13 -17.53 1.50 -13.92
C GLY A 13 -16.34 2.15 -13.21
N SER A 14 -15.66 1.41 -12.33
CA SER A 14 -14.50 1.87 -11.56
C SER A 14 -13.64 0.67 -11.14
N PHE A 15 -12.41 0.92 -10.69
CA PHE A 15 -11.51 -0.14 -10.20
C PHE A 15 -10.70 0.33 -8.97
N SER A 16 -10.13 -0.60 -8.21
CA SER A 16 -9.16 -0.32 -7.13
C SER A 16 -7.90 -1.12 -7.43
N PHE A 17 -6.73 -0.46 -7.41
CA PHE A 17 -5.46 -1.16 -7.58
C PHE A 17 -5.20 -2.14 -6.44
N GLU A 18 -5.49 -1.72 -5.21
CA GLU A 18 -5.35 -2.56 -4.01
C GLU A 18 -6.10 -3.87 -4.20
N LYS A 19 -7.41 -3.79 -4.49
CA LYS A 19 -8.24 -4.99 -4.68
C LYS A 19 -7.77 -5.88 -5.83
N ILE A 20 -7.31 -5.28 -6.92
CA ILE A 20 -6.87 -6.05 -8.09
C ILE A 20 -5.57 -6.80 -7.80
N ILE A 21 -4.61 -6.15 -7.14
CA ILE A 21 -3.30 -6.76 -6.83
C ILE A 21 -3.41 -7.72 -5.64
N GLU A 22 -4.33 -7.48 -4.70
CA GLU A 22 -4.67 -8.41 -3.63
C GLU A 22 -5.25 -9.72 -4.19
N ASN A 23 -6.22 -9.63 -5.10
CA ASN A 23 -6.92 -10.80 -5.63
C ASN A 23 -6.18 -11.54 -6.77
N TYR A 24 -5.34 -10.84 -7.54
CA TYR A 24 -4.67 -11.39 -8.71
C TYR A 24 -3.16 -11.19 -8.65
N THR A 25 -2.41 -12.10 -9.25
CA THR A 25 -0.96 -11.93 -9.47
C THR A 25 -0.73 -11.84 -10.97
N MET A 26 -0.15 -10.73 -11.42
CA MET A 26 0.06 -10.43 -12.84
C MET A 26 1.54 -10.23 -13.11
N ASN A 27 2.05 -10.79 -14.21
CA ASN A 27 3.34 -10.38 -14.73
C ASN A 27 3.25 -8.95 -15.29
N ASP A 28 4.38 -8.36 -15.66
CA ASP A 28 4.45 -6.98 -16.15
C ASP A 28 3.74 -6.78 -17.50
N ASP A 29 3.74 -7.78 -18.37
CA ASP A 29 3.04 -7.72 -19.66
C ASP A 29 1.51 -7.68 -19.48
N ASP A 30 0.99 -8.57 -18.63
CA ASP A 30 -0.43 -8.63 -18.29
C ASP A 30 -0.88 -7.33 -17.60
N PHE A 31 -0.05 -6.81 -16.68
CA PHE A 31 -0.31 -5.55 -15.99
C PHE A 31 -0.28 -4.36 -16.95
N PHE A 32 0.64 -4.33 -17.91
CA PHE A 32 0.71 -3.28 -18.92
C PHE A 32 -0.55 -3.25 -19.79
N GLU A 33 -1.04 -4.40 -20.26
CA GLU A 33 -2.29 -4.46 -21.03
C GLU A 33 -3.50 -4.04 -20.18
N PHE A 34 -3.50 -4.37 -18.88
CA PHE A 34 -4.50 -3.87 -17.93
C PHE A 34 -4.46 -2.33 -17.78
N LEU A 35 -3.27 -1.73 -17.63
CA LEU A 35 -3.13 -0.27 -17.56
C LEU A 35 -3.59 0.41 -18.84
N LYS A 36 -3.25 -0.15 -20.00
CA LYS A 36 -3.68 0.35 -21.30
C LYS A 36 -5.20 0.32 -21.43
N PHE A 37 -5.85 -0.75 -20.99
CA PHE A 37 -7.29 -0.85 -20.95
C PHE A 37 -7.92 0.28 -20.10
N ILE A 38 -7.45 0.47 -18.86
CA ILE A 38 -7.96 1.54 -17.98
C ILE A 38 -7.73 2.92 -18.59
N HIS A 39 -6.53 3.16 -19.12
CA HIS A 39 -6.16 4.45 -19.67
C HIS A 39 -7.02 4.83 -20.88
N LEU A 40 -7.25 3.88 -21.80
CA LEU A 40 -8.04 4.11 -23.01
C LEU A 40 -9.53 4.23 -22.74
N GLU A 41 -10.06 3.47 -21.78
CA GLU A 41 -11.47 3.56 -21.38
C GLU A 41 -11.74 4.65 -20.33
N ASN A 42 -10.70 5.36 -19.88
CA ASN A 42 -10.74 6.43 -18.89
C ASN A 42 -11.52 6.04 -17.62
N ILE A 43 -11.22 4.84 -17.12
CA ILE A 43 -11.92 4.28 -15.97
C ILE A 43 -11.36 4.90 -14.68
N PRO A 44 -12.19 5.44 -13.79
CA PRO A 44 -11.72 6.04 -12.54
C PRO A 44 -11.22 4.98 -11.56
N GLU A 45 -10.08 5.27 -10.95
CA GLU A 45 -9.56 4.57 -9.77
C GLU A 45 -10.34 5.02 -8.53
N VAL A 46 -10.84 4.07 -7.76
CA VAL A 46 -11.46 4.27 -6.44
C VAL A 46 -10.51 3.70 -5.41
N ARG A 47 -10.01 4.55 -4.53
CA ARG A 47 -9.13 4.15 -3.42
C ARG A 47 -9.96 3.93 -2.17
N THR A 48 -9.70 2.83 -1.48
CA THR A 48 -10.20 2.60 -0.12
C THR A 48 -9.36 3.43 0.84
N SER A 49 -9.75 4.68 1.12
CA SER A 49 -9.20 5.41 2.26
C SER A 49 -9.84 4.83 3.50
N THR A 50 -9.15 3.91 4.17
CA THR A 50 -9.35 3.76 5.60
C THR A 50 -8.74 5.00 6.20
N ASP A 51 -9.56 6.04 6.39
CA ASP A 51 -9.30 7.05 7.42
C ASP A 51 -9.43 6.33 8.76
N GLY A 52 -8.51 5.39 9.00
CA GLY A 52 -8.35 4.75 10.28
C GLY A 52 -8.03 5.88 11.22
N SER A 53 -8.96 6.18 12.12
CA SER A 53 -8.62 6.92 13.33
C SER A 53 -7.34 6.27 13.86
N ASP A 54 -6.25 7.05 13.95
CA ASP A 54 -4.94 6.65 14.47
C ASP A 54 -5.16 5.97 15.86
N PHE A 55 -5.50 4.68 15.88
CA PHE A 55 -5.82 3.92 17.09
C PHE A 55 -4.53 3.45 17.77
N ILE A 56 -3.41 3.53 17.06
CA ILE A 56 -2.10 3.19 17.58
C ILE A 56 -1.61 4.38 18.43
N VAL A 57 -1.94 4.34 19.71
CA VAL A 57 -1.24 5.13 20.74
C VAL A 57 0.06 4.39 21.02
N LEU A 58 1.16 4.89 20.46
CA LEU A 58 2.49 4.32 20.66
C LEU A 58 2.97 4.72 22.06
N GLU A 59 3.07 3.75 22.97
CA GLU A 59 3.47 4.01 24.37
C GLU A 59 4.97 4.34 24.50
N ASP A 60 5.82 3.93 23.55
CA ASP A 60 7.25 4.21 23.56
C ASP A 60 7.76 4.73 22.19
N GLU A 61 7.98 6.04 22.11
CA GLU A 61 8.45 6.72 20.90
C GLU A 61 9.93 6.43 20.58
N ASN A 62 10.70 5.87 21.52
CA ASN A 62 12.16 5.76 21.40
C ASN A 62 12.65 4.59 20.52
N ILE A 63 11.86 3.51 20.40
CA ILE A 63 12.23 2.30 19.64
C ILE A 63 12.27 2.57 18.12
N PHE A 64 11.54 3.58 17.65
CA PHE A 64 11.28 3.85 16.23
C PHE A 64 12.13 4.96 15.62
N ILE A 65 13.15 5.44 16.34
CA ILE A 65 14.00 6.57 15.91
C ILE A 65 15.14 6.12 14.98
N GLU A 66 15.55 4.84 15.00
CA GLU A 66 16.77 4.38 14.33
C GLU A 66 16.80 4.64 12.81
N GLU A 67 15.67 4.48 12.11
CA GLU A 67 15.62 4.73 10.67
C GLU A 67 15.24 6.16 10.27
N LYS A 68 14.80 6.97 11.24
CA LYS A 68 14.31 8.33 10.96
C LYS A 68 15.35 9.19 10.26
N ASP A 69 16.58 9.18 10.77
CA ASP A 69 17.67 9.98 10.19
C ASP A 69 18.06 9.48 8.80
N THR A 70 18.00 8.17 8.56
CA THR A 70 18.23 7.55 7.25
C THR A 70 17.14 7.97 6.25
N ILE A 71 15.86 7.89 6.65
CA ILE A 71 14.72 8.34 5.83
C ILE A 71 14.86 9.83 5.50
N LYS A 72 15.18 10.65 6.50
CA LYS A 72 15.38 12.08 6.32
C LYS A 72 16.51 12.37 5.34
N LEU A 73 17.66 11.73 5.51
CA LEU A 73 18.81 11.88 4.61
C LEU A 73 18.45 11.46 3.18
N TYR A 74 17.73 10.34 3.03
CA TYR A 74 17.26 9.88 1.72
C TYR A 74 16.36 10.94 1.06
N LEU A 75 15.36 11.46 1.76
CA LEU A 75 14.43 12.45 1.21
C LEU A 75 15.12 13.78 0.86
N GLU A 76 16.09 14.24 1.65
CA GLU A 76 16.90 15.41 1.32
C GLU A 76 17.77 15.15 0.08
N ASN A 77 18.41 13.97 -0.04
CA ASN A 77 19.19 13.61 -1.22
C ASN A 77 18.33 13.58 -2.50
N ILE A 78 17.09 13.08 -2.41
CA ILE A 78 16.14 13.15 -3.52
C ILE A 78 15.89 14.60 -3.89
N LYS A 79 15.53 15.45 -2.92
CA LYS A 79 15.29 16.87 -3.18
C LYS A 79 16.48 17.55 -3.89
N GLU A 80 17.69 17.39 -3.37
CA GLU A 80 18.91 17.97 -3.94
C GLU A 80 19.16 17.48 -5.37
N LYS A 81 19.04 16.18 -5.62
CA LYS A 81 19.25 15.58 -6.95
C LYS A 81 18.32 16.18 -8.00
N TYR A 82 17.07 16.46 -7.65
CA TYR A 82 16.11 17.05 -8.58
C TYR A 82 16.30 18.53 -8.82
N GLU A 83 16.69 19.30 -7.81
CA GLU A 83 17.07 20.71 -8.00
C GLU A 83 18.22 20.83 -9.02
N ASP A 84 19.10 19.84 -9.10
CA ASP A 84 20.18 19.79 -10.09
C ASP A 84 19.75 19.29 -11.47
N LEU A 85 18.76 18.41 -11.56
CA LEU A 85 18.17 17.96 -12.84
C LEU A 85 17.39 19.08 -13.53
N GLU A 86 16.63 19.89 -12.77
CA GLU A 86 15.92 21.06 -13.30
C GLU A 86 16.88 22.08 -13.92
N LYS A 87 18.08 22.24 -13.36
CA LYS A 87 19.12 23.15 -13.90
C LYS A 87 19.80 22.61 -15.16
N LYS A 88 19.75 21.30 -15.42
CA LYS A 88 20.47 20.61 -16.51
C LYS A 88 19.60 20.34 -17.74
N SER A 89 18.41 20.94 -17.84
CA SER A 89 17.45 20.62 -18.91
C SER A 89 17.96 21.02 -20.31
N GLU A 90 18.61 20.09 -20.99
CA GLU A 90 18.62 19.96 -22.45
C GLU A 90 19.16 18.55 -22.79
N THR A 91 18.38 17.77 -23.54
CA THR A 91 18.65 16.40 -24.03
C THR A 91 18.44 15.21 -23.08
N GLY A 92 17.28 15.13 -22.42
CA GLY A 92 16.88 13.95 -21.63
C GLY A 92 16.33 12.79 -22.47
N LYS A 93 17.15 11.79 -22.81
CA LYS A 93 16.71 10.55 -23.50
C LYS A 93 17.34 9.28 -22.93
N GLU A 94 18.29 9.38 -22.01
CA GLU A 94 18.94 8.19 -21.47
C GLU A 94 18.05 7.56 -20.39
N LYS A 95 18.02 6.22 -20.32
CA LYS A 95 17.17 5.50 -19.36
C LYS A 95 17.48 5.91 -17.91
N GLU A 96 18.75 6.18 -17.60
CA GLU A 96 19.18 6.65 -16.27
C GLU A 96 18.56 8.02 -15.93
N GLU A 97 18.52 8.96 -16.88
CA GLU A 97 17.88 10.26 -16.69
C GLU A 97 16.36 10.14 -16.50
N LEU A 98 15.71 9.17 -17.14
CA LEU A 98 14.29 8.90 -16.95
C LEU A 98 13.99 8.27 -15.58
N ILE A 99 14.81 7.32 -15.11
CA ILE A 99 14.70 6.77 -13.76
C ILE A 99 14.84 7.91 -12.74
N ASP A 100 15.87 8.74 -12.93
CA ASP A 100 16.13 9.89 -12.09
C ASP A 100 15.00 10.91 -12.13
N LYS A 101 14.29 11.06 -13.26
CA LYS A 101 13.09 11.91 -13.37
C LYS A 101 11.88 11.37 -12.62
N TYR A 102 11.73 10.05 -12.50
CA TYR A 102 10.53 9.42 -11.91
C TYR A 102 10.73 8.91 -10.47
N LEU A 103 11.91 9.02 -9.90
CA LEU A 103 12.20 8.71 -8.51
C LEU A 103 11.30 9.45 -7.49
N LYS A 104 10.91 10.71 -7.75
CA LYS A 104 9.91 11.45 -6.94
C LYS A 104 8.57 10.74 -6.91
N ILE A 105 8.16 10.13 -8.02
CA ILE A 105 6.92 9.34 -8.10
C ILE A 105 7.04 8.12 -7.20
N ALA A 106 8.17 7.41 -7.25
CA ALA A 106 8.40 6.27 -6.36
C ALA A 106 8.22 6.69 -4.89
N VAL A 107 8.90 7.75 -4.46
CA VAL A 107 8.78 8.27 -3.08
C VAL A 107 7.36 8.69 -2.74
N LYS A 108 6.70 9.44 -3.63
CA LYS A 108 5.33 9.93 -3.42
C LYS A 108 4.32 8.80 -3.28
N GLU A 109 4.38 7.79 -4.14
CA GLU A 109 3.49 6.63 -4.01
C GLU A 109 3.84 5.82 -2.75
N SER A 110 5.11 5.68 -2.37
CA SER A 110 5.48 5.03 -1.11
C SER A 110 4.97 5.76 0.14
N LEU A 111 4.88 7.10 0.12
CA LEU A 111 4.25 7.86 1.22
C LEU A 111 2.76 7.53 1.32
N LEU A 112 2.08 7.56 0.18
CA LEU A 112 0.63 7.33 0.08
C LEU A 112 0.21 5.91 0.49
N TYR A 113 1.04 4.91 0.15
CA TYR A 113 0.83 3.50 0.46
C TYR A 113 1.58 3.04 1.73
N SER A 114 2.12 3.98 2.51
CA SER A 114 2.82 3.66 3.77
C SER A 114 1.84 3.12 4.81
N LYS A 115 2.04 1.87 5.21
CA LYS A 115 1.22 1.12 6.15
C LYS A 115 2.08 0.62 7.31
N TYR A 116 1.51 0.53 8.51
CA TYR A 116 2.22 -0.02 9.67
C TYR A 116 2.68 -1.46 9.40
N GLY A 117 3.86 -1.83 9.89
CA GLY A 117 4.45 -3.16 9.63
C GLY A 117 5.20 -3.30 8.30
N PHE A 118 5.32 -2.24 7.50
CA PHE A 118 6.17 -2.25 6.30
C PHE A 118 7.23 -1.15 6.38
N SER A 119 8.50 -1.48 6.12
CA SER A 119 9.59 -0.51 6.03
C SER A 119 9.32 0.49 4.91
N PHE A 120 9.44 1.79 5.22
CA PHE A 120 9.26 2.84 4.21
C PHE A 120 10.37 2.78 3.14
N LEU A 121 11.62 2.54 3.54
CA LEU A 121 12.75 2.50 2.61
C LEU A 121 12.67 1.29 1.68
N ASP A 122 12.22 0.14 2.16
CA ASP A 122 11.99 -1.03 1.31
C ASP A 122 10.83 -0.80 0.36
N THR A 123 9.75 -0.16 0.84
CA THR A 123 8.63 0.26 -0.02
C THR A 123 9.09 1.20 -1.14
N VAL A 124 10.01 2.12 -0.87
CA VAL A 124 10.59 3.02 -1.89
C VAL A 124 11.47 2.27 -2.88
N GLN A 125 12.25 1.30 -2.41
CA GLN A 125 13.07 0.45 -3.28
C GLN A 125 12.19 -0.35 -4.25
N GLU A 126 11.14 -0.99 -3.76
CA GLU A 126 10.18 -1.74 -4.57
C GLU A 126 9.45 -0.83 -5.56
N ALA A 127 9.01 0.34 -5.11
CA ALA A 127 8.44 1.35 -6.00
C ALA A 127 9.42 1.73 -7.13
N THR A 128 10.71 1.89 -6.82
CA THR A 128 11.76 2.21 -7.79
C THR A 128 11.97 1.06 -8.78
N LEU A 129 11.93 -0.19 -8.33
CA LEU A 129 11.94 -1.36 -9.23
C LEU A 129 10.73 -1.35 -10.16
N GLY A 130 9.56 -0.98 -9.66
CA GLY A 130 8.35 -0.74 -10.46
C GLY A 130 8.56 0.34 -11.51
N ILE A 131 9.13 1.50 -11.16
CA ILE A 131 9.48 2.55 -12.14
C ILE A 131 10.38 1.99 -13.25
N ILE A 132 11.43 1.25 -12.89
CA ILE A 132 12.35 0.64 -13.85
C ILE A 132 11.60 -0.34 -14.77
N SER A 133 10.73 -1.17 -14.21
CA SER A 133 9.90 -2.09 -15.00
C SER A 133 8.97 -1.34 -15.96
N GLY A 134 8.24 -0.33 -15.49
CA GLY A 134 7.37 0.50 -16.32
C GLY A 134 8.11 1.22 -17.44
N LEU A 135 9.34 1.67 -17.19
CA LEU A 135 10.20 2.30 -18.21
C LEU A 135 10.70 1.31 -19.28
N ASN A 136 10.65 0.00 -19.05
CA ASN A 136 10.92 -0.97 -20.12
C ASN A 136 9.83 -0.94 -21.21
N TYR A 137 8.63 -0.48 -20.88
CA TYR A 137 7.52 -0.28 -21.82
C TYR A 137 7.44 1.16 -22.33
N TYR A 138 8.46 2.00 -22.12
CA TYR A 138 8.39 3.43 -22.44
C TYR A 138 8.03 3.71 -23.91
N ASP A 139 8.62 2.98 -24.86
CA ASP A 139 8.34 3.18 -26.28
C ASP A 139 6.90 2.77 -26.64
N GLU A 140 6.38 1.71 -26.04
CA GLU A 140 4.99 1.28 -26.15
C GLU A 140 4.03 2.30 -25.53
N ILE A 141 4.36 2.83 -24.35
CA ILE A 141 3.61 3.87 -23.66
C ILE A 141 3.55 5.13 -24.53
N MET A 142 4.68 5.56 -25.11
CA MET A 142 4.76 6.75 -25.96
C MET A 142 3.98 6.63 -27.28
N LYS A 143 3.64 5.40 -27.71
CA LYS A 143 2.71 5.16 -28.83
C LYS A 143 1.24 5.36 -28.41
N ILE A 144 0.93 5.22 -27.12
CA ILE A 144 -0.43 5.34 -26.56
C ILE A 144 -0.70 6.78 -26.09
N THR A 145 0.21 7.35 -25.32
CA THR A 145 0.08 8.69 -24.71
C THR A 145 1.40 9.45 -24.74
N LYS A 146 1.33 10.78 -24.72
CA LYS A 146 2.52 11.64 -24.57
C LYS A 146 2.93 11.84 -23.11
N GLU A 147 2.08 11.43 -22.18
CA GLU A 147 2.28 11.58 -20.73
C GLU A 147 2.43 10.18 -20.11
N PRO A 148 3.67 9.65 -20.04
CA PRO A 148 3.91 8.30 -19.55
C PRO A 148 3.73 8.17 -18.03
N GLU A 149 3.54 9.28 -17.32
CA GLU A 149 3.44 9.37 -15.87
C GLU A 149 2.38 8.41 -15.30
N PHE A 150 1.21 8.33 -15.94
CA PHE A 150 0.16 7.39 -15.52
C PHE A 150 0.67 5.94 -15.46
N PHE A 151 1.38 5.49 -16.50
CA PHE A 151 1.85 4.11 -16.56
C PHE A 151 2.98 3.88 -15.56
N VAL A 152 3.98 4.76 -15.56
CA VAL A 152 5.15 4.65 -14.70
C VAL A 152 4.75 4.68 -13.22
N LYS A 153 3.87 5.60 -12.82
CA LYS A 153 3.30 5.66 -11.47
C LYS A 153 2.62 4.34 -11.09
N ASN A 154 1.77 3.80 -11.96
CA ASN A 154 0.99 2.62 -11.60
C ASN A 154 1.84 1.33 -11.56
N PHE A 155 2.96 1.27 -12.29
CA PHE A 155 3.96 0.22 -12.08
C PHE A 155 4.64 0.32 -10.70
N ALA A 156 4.94 1.52 -10.21
CA ALA A 156 5.43 1.68 -8.85
C ALA A 156 4.40 1.20 -7.81
N VAL A 157 3.13 1.58 -7.98
CA VAL A 157 2.02 1.12 -7.13
C VAL A 157 1.88 -0.40 -7.14
N LYS A 158 2.00 -1.03 -8.31
CA LYS A 158 1.98 -2.50 -8.45
C LYS A 158 3.01 -3.16 -7.55
N TYR A 159 4.27 -2.73 -7.65
CA TYR A 159 5.37 -3.32 -6.91
C TYR A 159 5.25 -3.09 -5.41
N ILE A 160 4.79 -1.91 -4.97
CA ILE A 160 4.50 -1.65 -3.55
C ILE A 160 3.48 -2.65 -3.00
N LEU A 161 2.35 -2.83 -3.70
CA LEU A 161 1.28 -3.70 -3.24
C LEU A 161 1.66 -5.19 -3.32
N GLU A 162 2.43 -5.60 -4.34
CA GLU A 162 2.96 -6.96 -4.43
C GLU A 162 3.99 -7.24 -3.34
N PHE A 163 4.86 -6.28 -3.00
CA PHE A 163 5.77 -6.39 -1.86
C PHE A 163 5.00 -6.60 -0.55
N GLN A 164 4.01 -5.75 -0.28
CA GLN A 164 3.18 -5.88 0.92
C GLN A 164 2.47 -7.23 0.98
N LYS A 165 1.85 -7.65 -0.13
CA LYS A 165 1.20 -8.96 -0.25
C LYS A 165 2.18 -10.11 -0.04
N ASN A 166 3.40 -10.01 -0.58
CA ASN A 166 4.41 -11.06 -0.48
C ASN A 166 4.95 -11.20 0.94
N LEU A 167 5.18 -10.10 1.66
CA LEU A 167 5.66 -10.14 3.04
C LEU A 167 4.67 -10.85 3.97
N LEU A 168 3.37 -10.77 3.67
CA LEU A 168 2.33 -11.45 4.45
C LEU A 168 2.14 -12.92 4.09
N LYS A 169 2.79 -13.45 3.03
CA LYS A 169 2.64 -14.86 2.63
C LYS A 169 3.06 -15.84 3.72
N ASP A 170 3.99 -15.42 4.56
CA ASP A 170 4.52 -16.24 5.65
C ASP A 170 3.67 -16.15 6.93
N ILE A 171 2.67 -15.26 6.97
CA ILE A 171 1.68 -15.22 8.06
C ILE A 171 0.72 -16.40 7.89
N LYS A 172 1.04 -17.50 8.58
CA LYS A 172 0.19 -18.68 8.72
C LYS A 172 -0.68 -18.51 9.96
N SER A 173 -1.79 -17.80 9.81
CA SER A 173 -2.76 -17.55 10.88
C SER A 173 -4.17 -17.84 10.37
N SER A 174 -4.35 -19.06 9.88
CA SER A 174 -5.65 -19.61 9.49
C SER A 174 -6.69 -19.47 10.60
N GLU A 175 -6.27 -19.51 11.87
CA GLU A 175 -7.09 -19.32 13.05
C GLU A 175 -7.78 -17.96 13.08
N LEU A 176 -7.12 -16.90 12.62
CA LEU A 176 -7.71 -15.55 12.61
C LEU A 176 -8.93 -15.51 11.69
N SER A 177 -8.85 -16.09 10.49
CA SER A 177 -10.00 -16.14 9.57
C SER A 177 -11.18 -16.88 10.20
N TYR A 178 -10.94 -17.96 10.95
CA TYR A 178 -11.99 -18.69 11.64
C TYR A 178 -12.60 -17.87 12.79
N ILE A 179 -11.79 -17.15 13.57
CA ILE A 179 -12.28 -16.23 14.61
C ILE A 179 -13.15 -15.12 14.00
N LEU A 180 -12.72 -14.52 12.89
CA LEU A 180 -13.48 -13.50 12.17
C LEU A 180 -14.82 -14.06 11.65
N TYR A 181 -14.82 -15.29 11.14
CA TYR A 181 -16.04 -16.00 10.76
C TYR A 181 -17.00 -16.19 11.94
N LEU A 182 -16.52 -16.65 13.10
CA LEU A 182 -17.35 -16.79 14.30
C LEU A 182 -17.94 -15.44 14.73
N LYS A 183 -17.16 -14.36 14.63
CA LYS A 183 -17.63 -13.00 14.90
C LYS A 183 -18.77 -12.60 13.96
N VAL A 184 -18.63 -12.84 12.65
CA VAL A 184 -19.70 -12.61 11.65
C VAL A 184 -20.97 -13.38 12.04
N LYS A 185 -20.87 -14.67 12.38
CA LYS A 185 -22.04 -15.49 12.78
C LYS A 185 -22.74 -14.93 14.01
N VAL A 186 -21.97 -14.52 15.02
CA VAL A 186 -22.50 -13.89 16.22
C VAL A 186 -23.24 -12.59 15.86
N ASP A 187 -22.65 -11.71 15.07
CA ASP A 187 -23.27 -10.43 14.72
C ASP A 187 -24.55 -10.63 13.89
N ARG A 188 -24.58 -11.60 12.97
CA ARG A 188 -25.82 -11.94 12.27
C ARG A 188 -26.90 -12.47 13.21
N SER A 189 -26.53 -13.27 14.22
CA SER A 189 -27.50 -13.76 15.21
C SER A 189 -28.06 -12.63 16.11
N MET A 190 -27.31 -11.54 16.27
CA MET A 190 -27.76 -10.32 16.96
C MET A 190 -28.64 -9.42 16.08
N GLY A 191 -28.83 -9.77 14.80
CA GLY A 191 -29.69 -9.06 13.86
C GLY A 191 -28.99 -7.99 13.03
N PHE A 192 -27.65 -7.92 13.07
CA PHE A 192 -26.90 -7.00 12.21
C PHE A 192 -26.98 -7.44 10.74
N SER A 193 -27.16 -6.46 9.86
CA SER A 193 -27.08 -6.62 8.42
C SER A 193 -25.64 -6.79 7.96
N MET A 194 -25.45 -7.36 6.77
CA MET A 194 -24.12 -7.55 6.18
C MET A 194 -23.37 -6.21 6.00
N ASP A 195 -24.09 -5.13 5.66
CA ASP A 195 -23.52 -3.78 5.54
C ASP A 195 -23.05 -3.22 6.89
N GLU A 196 -23.75 -3.53 7.98
CA GLU A 196 -23.36 -3.11 9.33
C GLU A 196 -22.11 -3.85 9.80
N ILE A 197 -22.05 -5.16 9.55
CA ILE A 197 -20.88 -5.99 9.89
C ILE A 197 -19.66 -5.55 9.06
N SER A 198 -19.83 -5.34 7.76
CA SER A 198 -18.79 -4.82 6.86
C SER A 198 -18.19 -3.51 7.37
N LYS A 199 -19.04 -2.57 7.83
CA LYS A 199 -18.58 -1.30 8.42
C LYS A 199 -17.87 -1.48 9.76
N GLN A 200 -18.37 -2.36 10.64
CA GLN A 200 -17.79 -2.58 11.96
C GLN A 200 -16.42 -3.27 11.89
N MET A 201 -16.30 -4.26 11.02
CA MET A 201 -15.07 -5.02 10.81
C MET A 201 -14.13 -4.34 9.80
N ASN A 202 -14.59 -3.26 9.15
CA ASN A 202 -13.83 -2.52 8.13
C ASN A 202 -13.31 -3.43 6.99
N VAL A 203 -14.19 -4.31 6.51
CA VAL A 203 -13.92 -5.27 5.43
C VAL A 203 -14.99 -5.17 4.36
N SER A 204 -14.69 -5.62 3.15
CA SER A 204 -15.71 -5.70 2.10
C SER A 204 -16.82 -6.73 2.41
N THR A 205 -18.02 -6.53 1.88
CA THR A 205 -19.09 -7.55 1.94
C THR A 205 -18.66 -8.85 1.25
N GLU A 206 -17.89 -8.73 0.16
CA GLU A 206 -17.27 -9.85 -0.56
C GLU A 206 -16.34 -10.67 0.34
N TYR A 207 -15.56 -10.02 1.20
CA TYR A 207 -14.73 -10.70 2.20
C TYR A 207 -15.57 -11.52 3.20
N ILE A 208 -16.68 -10.96 3.68
CA ILE A 208 -17.61 -11.67 4.57
C ILE A 208 -18.21 -12.90 3.87
N GLU A 209 -18.62 -12.75 2.61
CA GLU A 209 -19.13 -13.86 1.81
C GLU A 209 -18.07 -14.96 1.60
N GLN A 210 -16.80 -14.59 1.42
CA GLN A 210 -15.70 -15.56 1.32
C GLN A 210 -15.52 -16.35 2.62
N LEU A 211 -15.63 -15.69 3.79
CA LEU A 211 -15.59 -16.35 5.09
C LEU A 211 -16.76 -17.34 5.27
N GLU A 212 -18.00 -16.88 5.05
CA GLU A 212 -19.19 -17.74 5.17
C GLU A 212 -19.09 -18.93 4.21
N LYS A 213 -18.69 -18.70 2.96
CA LYS A 213 -18.52 -19.78 1.96
C LYS A 213 -17.43 -20.78 2.33
N LEU A 214 -16.37 -20.33 3.01
CA LEU A 214 -15.28 -21.22 3.41
C LEU A 214 -15.67 -22.11 4.60
N PHE A 215 -16.45 -21.60 5.55
CA PHE A 215 -16.67 -22.26 6.85
C PHE A 215 -18.10 -22.74 7.13
N ASP A 216 -19.13 -22.30 6.39
CA ASP A 216 -20.54 -22.69 6.67
C ASP A 216 -20.80 -24.19 6.51
N GLU A 217 -20.08 -24.85 5.60
CA GLU A 217 -20.24 -26.27 5.27
C GLU A 217 -19.12 -27.15 5.85
N VAL A 218 -18.27 -26.60 6.73
CA VAL A 218 -17.08 -27.29 7.26
C VAL A 218 -17.24 -27.53 8.75
N GLU A 219 -17.14 -28.79 9.15
CA GLU A 219 -17.12 -29.15 10.58
C GLU A 219 -15.78 -28.72 11.21
N PRO A 220 -15.78 -28.25 12.48
CA PRO A 220 -14.57 -27.73 13.14
C PRO A 220 -13.39 -28.71 13.15
N GLU A 221 -13.65 -30.02 13.21
CA GLU A 221 -12.62 -31.06 13.21
C GLU A 221 -11.90 -31.19 11.86
N GLU A 222 -12.56 -30.82 10.75
CA GLU A 222 -11.98 -30.87 9.40
C GLU A 222 -10.99 -29.72 9.15
N LEU A 223 -11.09 -28.63 9.93
CA LEU A 223 -10.21 -27.46 9.83
C LEU A 223 -8.75 -27.78 10.17
N ILE A 224 -8.53 -28.71 11.10
CA ILE A 224 -7.19 -29.03 11.61
C ILE A 224 -6.43 -29.93 10.63
N VAL A 225 -7.15 -30.68 9.79
CA VAL A 225 -6.57 -31.76 8.96
C VAL A 225 -6.55 -31.38 7.47
N ASN A 226 -7.45 -30.50 7.02
CA ASN A 226 -7.58 -30.17 5.60
C ASN A 226 -6.63 -29.03 5.19
N SER A 227 -5.49 -29.39 4.61
CA SER A 227 -4.50 -28.43 4.10
C SER A 227 -5.05 -27.42 3.09
N GLN A 228 -6.05 -27.81 2.27
CA GLN A 228 -6.65 -26.90 1.29
C GLN A 228 -7.52 -25.83 1.94
N ILE A 229 -8.16 -26.15 3.09
CA ILE A 229 -8.94 -25.17 3.85
C ILE A 229 -7.98 -24.21 4.56
N LEU A 230 -6.90 -24.73 5.16
CA LEU A 230 -5.86 -23.91 5.78
C LEU A 230 -5.24 -22.92 4.78
N GLU A 231 -4.88 -23.36 3.57
CA GLU A 231 -4.33 -22.47 2.53
C GLU A 231 -5.32 -21.36 2.11
N LYS A 232 -6.63 -21.65 2.08
CA LYS A 232 -7.66 -20.64 1.77
C LYS A 232 -7.87 -19.68 2.95
N ALA A 233 -7.88 -20.22 4.16
CA ALA A 233 -7.98 -19.46 5.40
C ALA A 233 -6.80 -18.47 5.55
N ASP A 234 -5.58 -18.92 5.27
CA ASP A 234 -4.38 -18.06 5.27
C ASP A 234 -4.50 -16.91 4.26
N LYS A 235 -4.98 -17.19 3.04
CA LYS A 235 -5.23 -16.13 2.03
C LYS A 235 -6.27 -15.12 2.49
N ILE A 236 -7.36 -15.59 3.11
CA ILE A 236 -8.39 -14.73 3.69
C ILE A 236 -7.79 -13.87 4.82
N THR A 237 -6.99 -14.46 5.72
CA THR A 237 -6.28 -13.72 6.77
C THR A 237 -5.36 -12.66 6.18
N GLN A 238 -4.58 -12.97 5.15
CA GLN A 238 -3.70 -12.00 4.48
C GLN A 238 -4.48 -10.83 3.91
N MET A 239 -5.60 -11.09 3.23
CA MET A 239 -6.44 -10.05 2.64
C MET A 239 -7.07 -9.16 3.72
N TYR A 240 -7.52 -9.76 4.83
CA TYR A 240 -8.01 -9.00 5.99
C TYR A 240 -6.96 -8.06 6.55
N ILE A 241 -5.74 -8.56 6.74
CA ILE A 241 -4.62 -7.78 7.27
C ILE A 241 -4.30 -6.62 6.31
N LEU A 242 -4.23 -6.85 5.00
CA LEU A 242 -3.96 -5.79 4.02
C LEU A 242 -5.04 -4.70 4.02
N GLU A 243 -6.32 -5.06 4.10
CA GLU A 243 -7.43 -4.10 4.13
C GLU A 243 -7.48 -3.29 5.45
N ASN A 244 -7.01 -3.87 6.56
CA ASN A 244 -7.18 -3.31 7.90
C ASN A 244 -5.92 -2.74 8.55
N ILE A 245 -4.73 -2.99 8.01
CA ILE A 245 -3.52 -2.30 8.48
C ILE A 245 -3.69 -0.80 8.25
N PRO A 246 -3.61 0.03 9.32
CA PRO A 246 -3.75 1.47 9.16
C PRO A 246 -2.60 2.07 8.35
N LYS A 247 -2.90 3.16 7.63
CA LYS A 247 -1.85 4.00 7.04
C LYS A 247 -1.03 4.66 8.13
N LYS A 248 0.29 4.80 7.90
CA LYS A 248 1.17 5.53 8.84
C LYS A 248 0.89 7.03 8.83
N LEU A 249 0.60 7.55 7.64
CA LEU A 249 0.43 8.97 7.39
C LEU A 249 -1.04 9.28 7.10
N ASN A 250 -1.56 10.31 7.77
CA ASN A 250 -2.81 10.92 7.35
C ASN A 250 -2.54 11.89 6.19
N TYR A 251 -3.61 12.43 5.60
CA TYR A 251 -3.50 13.40 4.50
C TYR A 251 -2.60 14.60 4.82
N LEU A 252 -2.69 15.15 6.04
CA LEU A 252 -1.87 16.30 6.43
C LEU A 252 -0.39 15.92 6.52
N ASP A 253 -0.07 14.77 7.11
CA ASP A 253 1.29 14.25 7.21
C ASP A 253 1.91 14.03 5.82
N GLU A 254 1.15 13.40 4.91
CA GLU A 254 1.56 13.16 3.50
C GLU A 254 1.85 14.49 2.79
N GLN A 255 0.91 15.44 2.83
CA GLN A 255 1.06 16.70 2.11
C GLN A 255 2.22 17.54 2.65
N ILE A 256 2.46 17.53 3.97
CA ILE A 256 3.62 18.22 4.55
C ILE A 256 4.92 17.66 4.00
N LEU A 257 5.06 16.34 3.89
CA LEU A 257 6.25 15.71 3.35
C LEU A 257 6.40 15.97 1.86
N VAL A 258 5.32 15.79 1.08
CA VAL A 258 5.30 16.05 -0.37
C VAL A 258 5.76 17.48 -0.66
N MET A 259 5.19 18.48 0.02
CA MET A 259 5.56 19.87 -0.21
C MET A 259 6.96 20.21 0.33
N THR A 260 7.40 19.64 1.46
CA THR A 260 8.73 19.94 2.01
C THR A 260 9.86 19.46 1.09
N TYR A 261 9.68 18.25 0.55
CA TYR A 261 10.66 17.58 -0.29
C TYR A 261 10.43 17.81 -1.79
N GLY A 262 9.39 18.57 -2.15
CA GLY A 262 9.06 18.93 -3.54
C GLY A 262 8.76 17.74 -4.44
N LEU A 263 8.05 16.74 -3.89
CA LEU A 263 7.69 15.50 -4.59
C LEU A 263 6.56 15.69 -5.62
N ASP A 264 6.00 16.89 -5.70
CA ASP A 264 5.01 17.35 -6.69
C ASP A 264 5.62 18.36 -7.69
N ASP A 265 6.95 18.31 -7.85
CA ASP A 265 7.73 19.16 -8.75
C ASP A 265 7.66 20.66 -8.43
N LYS A 266 7.44 20.98 -7.14
CA LYS A 266 7.51 22.35 -6.63
C LYS A 266 8.26 22.41 -5.31
N VAL A 267 9.23 23.31 -5.21
CA VAL A 267 9.91 23.58 -3.94
C VAL A 267 9.14 24.64 -3.18
N TYR A 268 8.61 24.29 -2.00
CA TYR A 268 7.85 25.20 -1.15
C TYR A 268 8.70 25.70 0.02
N THR A 269 8.51 26.97 0.36
CA THR A 269 8.96 27.52 1.63
C THR A 269 8.02 27.12 2.77
N GLU A 270 8.51 27.09 4.02
CA GLU A 270 7.66 26.80 5.19
C GLU A 270 6.43 27.71 5.26
N LYS A 271 6.53 28.96 4.80
CA LYS A 271 5.40 29.90 4.76
C LYS A 271 4.35 29.50 3.72
N GLU A 272 4.76 29.00 2.57
CA GLU A 272 3.85 28.53 1.51
C GLU A 272 3.16 27.23 1.93
N ILE A 273 3.90 26.30 2.56
CA ILE A 273 3.32 25.07 3.14
C ILE A 273 2.27 25.43 4.17
N ALA A 274 2.60 26.32 5.11
CA ALA A 274 1.69 26.75 6.16
C ALA A 274 0.39 27.35 5.60
N LYS A 275 0.52 28.18 4.56
CA LYS A 275 -0.62 28.80 3.89
C LYS A 275 -1.47 27.79 3.11
N SER A 276 -0.84 26.88 2.38
CA SER A 276 -1.52 25.86 1.57
C SER A 276 -2.34 24.90 2.44
N LEU A 277 -1.76 24.48 3.56
CA LEU A 277 -2.38 23.54 4.49
C LEU A 277 -3.21 24.20 5.60
N ASN A 278 -3.33 25.53 5.57
CA ASN A 278 -4.05 26.31 6.57
C ASN A 278 -3.62 26.02 8.02
N ILE A 279 -2.30 25.94 8.24
CA ILE A 279 -1.67 25.72 9.55
C ILE A 279 -0.78 26.90 9.94
N ALA A 280 -0.42 27.01 11.22
CA ALA A 280 0.52 28.02 11.67
C ALA A 280 1.94 27.73 11.16
N SER A 281 2.68 28.75 10.73
CA SER A 281 4.02 28.55 10.14
C SER A 281 5.01 27.86 11.07
N HIS A 282 4.93 28.09 12.38
CA HIS A 282 5.78 27.41 13.36
C HIS A 282 5.45 25.90 13.51
N ASN A 283 4.25 25.47 13.11
CA ASN A 283 3.84 24.06 13.19
C ASN A 283 4.39 23.22 12.04
N VAL A 284 4.81 23.82 10.92
CA VAL A 284 5.31 23.07 9.75
C VAL A 284 6.47 22.16 10.13
N LYS A 285 7.47 22.70 10.85
CA LYS A 285 8.62 21.90 11.30
C LYS A 285 8.25 20.80 12.28
N ILE A 286 7.31 21.08 13.19
CA ILE A 286 6.85 20.11 14.21
C ILE A 286 6.11 18.96 13.53
N LEU A 287 5.16 19.28 12.66
CA LEU A 287 4.35 18.29 11.94
C LEU A 287 5.20 17.49 10.96
N LYS A 288 6.20 18.11 10.31
CA LYS A 288 7.19 17.40 9.50
C LYS A 288 7.94 16.34 10.32
N GLU A 289 8.48 16.73 11.47
CA GLU A 289 9.23 15.80 12.34
C GLU A 289 8.31 14.69 12.88
N LYS A 290 7.04 14.99 13.17
CA LYS A 290 6.03 14.00 13.53
C LYS A 290 5.73 13.02 12.40
N ALA A 291 5.59 13.51 11.16
CA ALA A 291 5.37 12.67 9.99
C ALA A 291 6.58 11.76 9.71
N LEU A 292 7.80 12.27 9.87
CA LEU A 292 9.03 11.47 9.77
C LEU A 292 9.10 10.38 10.86
N ASN A 293 8.73 10.69 12.10
CA ASN A 293 8.63 9.68 13.16
C ASN A 293 7.61 8.60 12.82
N LYS A 294 6.46 8.97 12.25
CA LYS A 294 5.44 8.01 11.82
C LYS A 294 5.98 7.07 10.74
N LEU A 295 6.73 7.59 9.76
CA LEU A 295 7.31 6.79 8.68
C LEU A 295 8.32 5.76 9.17
N SER A 296 9.14 6.12 10.17
CA SER A 296 10.21 5.28 10.70
C SER A 296 9.71 4.14 11.58
N ILE A 297 8.41 4.06 11.87
CA ILE A 297 7.82 2.96 12.62
C ILE A 297 7.79 1.71 11.75
N ASP A 298 8.67 0.75 12.03
CA ASP A 298 8.62 -0.59 11.48
C ASP A 298 8.28 -1.59 12.60
N LEU A 299 7.03 -2.06 12.61
CA LEU A 299 6.54 -3.03 13.61
C LEU A 299 6.96 -4.47 13.28
N MET A 300 7.35 -4.78 12.04
CA MET A 300 7.71 -6.15 11.67
C MET A 300 9.16 -6.51 11.99
N ARG A 301 10.02 -5.52 12.24
CA ARG A 301 11.41 -5.78 12.63
C ARG A 301 11.55 -6.34 14.06
N ASN A 302 10.56 -6.11 14.94
CA ASN A 302 10.68 -6.46 16.36
C ASN A 302 9.69 -7.53 16.84
N ASP A 303 8.42 -7.56 16.38
CA ASP A 303 7.41 -8.40 17.06
C ASP A 303 7.10 -9.76 16.40
N PHE A 304 7.28 -9.91 15.08
CA PHE A 304 6.99 -11.17 14.39
C PHE A 304 8.18 -12.15 14.38
N VAL A 305 9.41 -11.63 14.39
CA VAL A 305 10.62 -12.47 14.43
C VAL A 305 10.74 -13.15 15.80
N GLU A 306 10.54 -12.42 16.90
CA GLU A 306 10.61 -13.01 18.26
C GLU A 306 9.50 -14.04 18.51
N ASN A 307 8.30 -13.84 17.97
CA ASN A 307 7.21 -14.83 18.12
C ASN A 307 7.39 -16.07 17.24
N SER A 308 8.15 -15.99 16.14
CA SER A 308 8.49 -17.16 15.33
C SER A 308 9.52 -18.09 16.00
N GLU A 309 10.39 -17.54 16.86
CA GLU A 309 11.36 -18.31 17.65
C GLU A 309 10.75 -18.93 18.92
N ALA A 310 9.63 -18.37 19.42
CA ALA A 310 8.96 -18.86 20.63
C ALA A 310 7.96 -20.01 20.39
N THR A 311 7.63 -20.32 19.13
CA THR A 311 6.68 -21.40 18.76
C THR A 311 7.34 -22.74 18.42
N ASP A 312 8.50 -23.05 18.99
CA ASP A 312 8.90 -24.45 19.18
C ASP A 312 8.04 -25.08 20.29
N TYR A 313 6.78 -25.37 19.96
CA TYR A 313 5.98 -26.29 20.76
C TYR A 313 6.66 -27.65 20.70
N ALA A 314 7.39 -27.99 21.77
CA ALA A 314 7.82 -29.35 22.03
C ALA A 314 6.58 -30.26 22.05
N ILE A 315 6.41 -31.02 20.97
CA ILE A 315 5.48 -32.14 20.90
C ILE A 315 6.00 -33.18 21.91
N ASN A 316 5.27 -33.36 23.00
CA ASN A 316 5.35 -34.54 23.86
C ASN A 316 4.00 -35.25 23.87
#